data_AF-A0A4R4SUU9-F1
#
_entry.id   AF-A0A4R4SUU9-F1
#
_cell.length_a   1.000
_cell.length_b   1.000
_cell.length_c   1.000
_cell.angle_alpha   90.00
_cell.angle_beta   90.00
_cell.angle_gamma   90.00
#
_symmetry.space_group_name_H-M   'P 1'
#
loop_
_entity.id
_entity.type
_entity.pdbx_description
1 polymer ?
#
loop_
_entity_poly.entity_id
_entity_poly.type
_entity_poly.pdbx_seq_one_letter_code
_entity_poly.pdbx_strand_id
1 'polypeptide(L)'
;MRTTVLRDPAYRLLLTGSVVAGLGSWLLLVAVPVYVYQLTGSATATGLAVAVEATPGLLIGPWAGVLLDRVRLTRALWLAQLACAAAVSLLLLVDDASDVWLIYLAVFGENVAATVQRPAVRALVPAVVGTGQRELAAANSLDSLAGSLLRLGAPPLGALLLAGPGIGAVLAIDIAGYLLSALLFAVLGRRTASPA
;
A
#
# COMPACT_ATOMS: atom_id res chain seq x y z
N MET A 1 7.96 6.35 -28.11
CA MET A 1 8.15 6.08 -26.66
C MET A 1 8.45 4.60 -26.50
N ARG A 2 9.69 4.18 -26.20
CA ARG A 2 10.01 2.74 -26.07
C ARG A 2 10.55 2.45 -24.68
N THR A 3 9.82 1.57 -24.02
CA THR A 3 9.87 0.95 -22.69
C THR A 3 11.21 0.32 -22.31
N THR A 4 12.32 1.05 -22.35
CA THR A 4 13.62 0.53 -21.87
C THR A 4 13.58 0.14 -20.39
N VAL A 5 12.87 0.92 -19.57
CA VAL A 5 12.80 0.69 -18.12
C VAL A 5 12.05 -0.60 -17.75
N LEU A 6 11.02 -0.99 -18.50
CA LEU A 6 10.30 -2.26 -18.27
C LEU A 6 11.12 -3.48 -18.67
N ARG A 7 12.23 -3.32 -19.41
CA ARG A 7 13.15 -4.44 -19.65
C ARG A 7 13.97 -4.78 -18.42
N ASP A 8 14.12 -3.83 -17.50
CA ASP A 8 14.81 -4.08 -16.23
C ASP A 8 13.91 -4.93 -15.30
N PRO A 9 14.34 -6.16 -14.95
CA PRO A 9 13.56 -7.02 -14.09
C PRO A 9 13.43 -6.47 -12.66
N ALA A 10 14.41 -5.72 -12.15
CA ALA A 10 14.33 -5.08 -10.84
C ALA A 10 13.29 -3.94 -10.84
N TYR A 11 13.21 -3.16 -11.93
CA TYR A 11 12.17 -2.13 -12.04
C TYR A 11 10.77 -2.73 -12.11
N ARG A 12 10.60 -3.83 -12.86
CA ARG A 12 9.33 -4.57 -12.90
C ARG A 12 8.90 -5.04 -11.51
N LEU A 13 9.82 -5.61 -10.73
CA LEU A 13 9.52 -6.05 -9.36
C LEU A 13 9.10 -4.87 -8.47
N LEU A 14 9.80 -3.74 -8.56
CA LEU A 14 9.48 -2.52 -7.80
C LEU A 14 8.10 -1.96 -8.18
N LEU A 15 7.83 -1.83 -9.48
CA LEU A 15 6.56 -1.32 -10.00
C LEU A 15 5.40 -2.26 -9.64
N THR A 16 5.52 -3.56 -9.94
CA THR A 16 4.45 -4.53 -9.65
C THR A 16 4.19 -4.64 -8.15
N GLY A 17 5.22 -4.68 -7.30
CA GLY A 17 5.03 -4.69 -5.84
C GLY A 17 4.29 -3.45 -5.36
N SER A 18 4.62 -2.28 -5.90
CA SER A 18 3.96 -1.02 -5.54
C SER A 18 2.50 -0.97 -6.00
N VAL A 19 2.21 -1.45 -7.22
CA VAL A 19 0.86 -1.48 -7.77
C VAL A 19 -0.03 -2.47 -7.04
N VAL A 20 0.49 -3.66 -6.74
CA VAL A 20 -0.27 -4.71 -6.03
C VAL A 20 -0.61 -4.26 -4.60
N ALA A 21 0.35 -3.69 -3.86
CA ALA A 21 0.10 -3.12 -2.53
C ALA A 21 -0.86 -1.92 -2.58
N GLY A 22 -0.72 -1.08 -3.61
CA GLY A 22 -1.63 0.05 -3.81
C GLY A 22 -3.05 -0.41 -4.11
N LEU A 23 -3.24 -1.45 -4.91
CA LEU A 23 -4.56 -1.91 -5.31
C LEU A 23 -5.45 -2.19 -4.09
N GLY A 24 -4.99 -3.03 -3.18
CA GLY A 24 -5.77 -3.43 -2.01
C GLY A 24 -6.10 -2.25 -1.07
N SER A 25 -5.10 -1.46 -0.68
CA SER A 25 -5.31 -0.25 0.14
C SER A 25 -6.31 0.73 -0.48
N TRP A 26 -6.28 0.93 -1.81
CA TRP A 26 -7.26 1.78 -2.49
C TRP A 26 -8.67 1.16 -2.58
N LEU A 27 -8.83 -0.17 -2.45
CA LEU A 27 -10.14 -0.78 -2.25
C LEU A 27 -10.69 -0.41 -0.85
N LEU A 28 -9.84 -0.50 0.16
CA LEU A 28 -10.19 -0.25 1.56
C LEU A 28 -10.59 1.20 1.84
N LEU A 29 -10.05 2.16 1.08
CA LEU A 29 -10.39 3.59 1.16
C LEU A 29 -11.90 3.85 1.17
N VAL A 30 -12.69 3.08 0.41
CA VAL A 30 -14.16 3.19 0.39
C VAL A 30 -14.80 2.07 1.19
N ALA A 31 -14.25 0.85 1.12
CA ALA A 31 -14.87 -0.29 1.79
C ALA A 31 -14.92 -0.11 3.32
N VAL A 32 -13.86 0.40 3.94
CA VAL A 32 -13.80 0.55 5.41
C VAL A 32 -14.80 1.59 5.94
N PRO A 33 -14.86 2.83 5.43
CA PRO A 33 -15.84 3.81 5.91
C PRO A 33 -17.30 3.33 5.74
N VAL A 34 -17.60 2.68 4.60
CA VAL A 34 -18.94 2.12 4.35
C VAL A 34 -19.23 0.95 5.28
N TYR A 35 -18.26 0.07 5.53
CA TYR A 35 -18.41 -1.05 6.46
C TYR A 35 -18.64 -0.58 7.90
N VAL A 36 -17.88 0.43 8.37
CA VAL A 36 -18.10 1.08 9.67
C VAL A 36 -19.51 1.66 9.77
N TYR A 37 -20.00 2.30 8.70
CA TYR A 37 -21.36 2.83 8.67
C TYR A 37 -22.41 1.71 8.71
N GLN A 38 -22.21 0.62 7.97
CA GLN A 38 -23.10 -0.55 7.97
C GLN A 38 -23.20 -1.20 9.35
N LEU A 39 -22.09 -1.29 10.08
CA LEU A 39 -22.05 -1.85 11.44
C LEU A 39 -22.71 -0.92 12.46
N THR A 40 -22.40 0.39 12.41
CA THR A 40 -22.71 1.32 13.50
C THR A 40 -23.90 2.23 13.25
N GLY A 41 -24.29 2.45 11.99
CA GLY A 41 -25.24 3.49 11.57
C GLY A 41 -24.78 4.92 11.83
N SER A 42 -23.52 5.14 12.24
CA SER A 42 -23.03 6.42 12.73
C SER A 42 -22.08 7.11 11.76
N ALA A 43 -22.50 8.24 11.21
CA ALA A 43 -21.64 9.08 10.37
C ALA A 43 -20.40 9.61 11.14
N THR A 44 -20.51 9.79 12.45
CA THR A 44 -19.38 10.20 13.31
C THR A 44 -18.35 9.09 13.41
N ALA A 45 -18.77 7.84 13.62
CA ALA A 45 -17.86 6.69 13.68
C ALA A 45 -17.15 6.47 12.35
N THR A 46 -17.86 6.64 11.24
CA THR A 46 -17.30 6.62 9.89
C THR A 46 -16.29 7.74 9.65
N GLY A 47 -16.62 8.98 10.04
CA GLY A 47 -15.70 10.12 9.93
C GLY A 47 -14.43 9.93 10.76
N LEU A 48 -14.54 9.30 11.93
CA LEU A 48 -13.38 8.95 12.75
C LEU A 48 -12.49 7.93 12.06
N ALA A 49 -13.04 6.91 11.38
CA ALA A 49 -12.24 5.95 10.61
C ALA A 49 -11.38 6.66 9.55
N VAL A 50 -11.97 7.59 8.81
CA VAL A 50 -11.27 8.39 7.79
C VAL A 50 -10.19 9.29 8.43
N ALA A 51 -10.48 9.90 9.58
CA ALA A 51 -9.49 10.70 10.31
C ALA A 51 -8.31 9.85 10.79
N VAL A 52 -8.57 8.65 11.31
CA VAL A 52 -7.55 7.70 11.74
C VAL A 52 -6.68 7.25 10.57
N GLU A 53 -7.26 7.00 9.40
CA GLU A 53 -6.53 6.68 8.16
C GLU A 53 -5.53 7.78 7.76
N ALA A 54 -5.95 9.05 7.81
CA ALA A 54 -5.11 10.18 7.42
C ALA A 54 -4.01 10.52 8.44
N THR A 55 -4.20 10.14 9.71
CA THR A 55 -3.35 10.57 10.83
C THR A 55 -1.87 10.14 10.69
N PRO A 56 -1.55 8.87 10.36
CA PRO A 56 -0.15 8.45 10.19
C PRO A 56 0.59 9.22 9.11
N GLY A 57 -0.06 9.48 7.97
CA GLY A 57 0.55 10.25 6.89
C GLY A 57 0.93 11.67 7.32
N LEU A 58 0.11 12.30 8.17
CA LEU A 58 0.36 13.63 8.71
C LEU A 58 1.47 13.65 9.77
N LEU A 59 1.44 12.71 10.71
CA LEU A 59 2.33 12.71 11.88
C LEU A 59 3.68 12.04 11.59
N ILE A 60 3.69 10.95 10.82
CA ILE A 60 4.85 10.09 10.59
C ILE A 60 5.49 10.38 9.23
N GLY A 61 4.70 10.83 8.25
CA GLY A 61 5.16 11.14 6.89
C GLY A 61 6.44 11.99 6.83
N PRO A 62 6.55 13.11 7.57
CA PRO A 62 7.77 13.94 7.58
C PRO A 62 9.01 13.21 8.08
N TRP A 63 8.84 12.23 8.98
CA TRP A 63 9.94 11.48 9.60
C TRP A 63 10.31 10.22 8.83
N ALA A 64 9.42 9.71 7.98
CA ALA A 64 9.62 8.46 7.27
C ALA A 64 10.92 8.41 6.46
N GLY A 65 11.35 9.54 5.86
CA GLY A 65 12.64 9.63 5.18
C GLY A 65 13.84 9.42 6.12
N VAL A 66 13.83 10.07 7.28
CA VAL A 66 14.89 9.95 8.30
C VAL A 66 14.99 8.52 8.84
N LEU A 67 13.85 7.83 9.02
CA LEU A 67 13.86 6.42 9.39
C LEU A 67 14.53 5.55 8.31
N LEU A 68 14.36 5.90 7.04
CA LEU A 68 14.85 5.13 5.90
C LEU A 68 16.34 5.34 5.61
N ASP A 69 16.93 6.46 6.05
CA ASP A 69 18.36 6.77 5.82
C ASP A 69 19.32 5.76 6.44
N ARG A 70 18.88 5.04 7.49
CA ARG A 70 19.74 4.11 8.26
C ARG A 70 19.48 2.63 7.97
N VAL A 71 18.52 2.32 7.10
CA VAL A 71 18.10 0.94 6.85
C VAL A 71 18.17 0.58 5.37
N ARG A 72 18.28 -0.71 5.09
CA ARG A 72 18.20 -1.21 3.72
C ARG A 72 16.77 -1.01 3.22
N LEU A 73 16.58 -0.15 2.22
CA LEU A 73 15.26 0.22 1.69
C LEU A 73 14.40 -0.98 1.29
N THR A 74 14.99 -1.96 0.60
CA THR A 74 14.26 -3.19 0.22
C THR A 74 13.80 -3.98 1.44
N ARG A 75 14.59 -3.99 2.54
CA ARG A 75 14.21 -4.62 3.81
C ARG A 75 13.08 -3.88 4.51
N ALA A 76 13.16 -2.56 4.55
CA ALA A 76 12.10 -1.72 5.09
C ALA A 76 10.78 -1.95 4.34
N LEU A 77 10.83 -2.02 3.00
CA LEU A 77 9.66 -2.25 2.17
C LEU A 77 8.98 -3.59 2.48
N TRP A 78 9.67 -4.73 2.39
CA TRP A 78 8.98 -6.01 2.58
C TRP A 78 8.49 -6.20 4.02
N LEU A 79 9.21 -5.68 5.02
CA LEU A 79 8.74 -5.68 6.41
C LEU A 79 7.48 -4.82 6.59
N ALA A 80 7.44 -3.64 5.96
CA ALA A 80 6.27 -2.77 5.98
C ALA A 80 5.05 -3.46 5.35
N GLN A 81 5.22 -4.16 4.22
CA GLN A 81 4.10 -4.89 3.60
C GLN A 81 3.58 -6.03 4.50
N LEU A 82 4.47 -6.74 5.21
CA LEU A 82 4.03 -7.75 6.20
C LEU A 82 3.29 -7.11 7.38
N ALA A 83 3.75 -5.93 7.83
CA ALA A 83 3.07 -5.18 8.89
C ALA A 83 1.68 -4.69 8.45
N CYS A 84 1.53 -4.22 7.21
CA CYS A 84 0.23 -3.90 6.62
C CYS A 84 -0.69 -5.13 6.59
N ALA A 85 -0.21 -6.27 6.07
CA ALA A 85 -1.00 -7.51 6.04
C ALA A 85 -1.46 -7.94 7.44
N ALA A 86 -0.57 -7.87 8.43
CA ALA A 86 -0.89 -8.20 9.81
C ALA A 86 -1.91 -7.23 10.42
N ALA A 87 -1.77 -5.92 10.16
CA ALA A 87 -2.71 -4.91 10.64
C ALA A 87 -4.10 -5.11 10.03
N VAL A 88 -4.20 -5.28 8.71
CA VAL A 88 -5.48 -5.49 8.02
C VAL A 88 -6.14 -6.81 8.43
N SER A 89 -5.36 -7.85 8.75
CA SER A 89 -5.89 -9.11 9.26
C SER A 89 -6.68 -8.95 10.57
N LEU A 90 -6.45 -7.89 11.34
CA LEU A 90 -7.26 -7.60 12.54
C LEU A 90 -8.73 -7.30 12.21
N LEU A 91 -9.04 -6.81 11.00
CA LEU A 91 -10.43 -6.59 10.57
C LEU A 91 -11.20 -7.90 10.41
N LEU A 92 -10.52 -9.05 10.28
CA LEU A 92 -11.16 -10.36 10.24
C LEU A 92 -11.73 -10.79 11.59
N LEU A 93 -11.38 -10.09 12.67
CA LEU A 93 -11.86 -10.35 14.03
C LEU A 93 -13.06 -9.48 14.41
N VAL A 94 -13.57 -8.66 13.48
CA VAL A 94 -14.71 -7.77 13.71
C VAL A 94 -16.00 -8.54 13.45
N ASP A 95 -16.80 -8.73 14.49
CA ASP A 95 -18.10 -9.40 14.38
C ASP A 95 -19.25 -8.38 14.34
N ASP A 96 -19.22 -7.38 15.23
CA ASP A 96 -20.29 -6.39 15.33
C ASP A 96 -19.79 -4.96 15.65
N ALA A 97 -20.73 -4.04 15.91
CA ALA A 97 -20.44 -2.63 16.16
C ALA A 97 -19.55 -2.40 17.40
N SER A 98 -19.55 -3.31 18.39
CA SER A 98 -18.70 -3.23 19.57
C SER A 98 -17.22 -3.38 19.26
N ASP A 99 -16.89 -3.96 18.10
CA ASP A 99 -15.52 -4.19 17.62
C ASP A 99 -14.98 -3.06 16.74
N VAL A 100 -15.70 -1.94 16.58
CA VAL A 100 -15.28 -0.84 15.68
C VAL A 100 -13.89 -0.29 16.03
N TRP A 101 -13.45 -0.42 17.28
CA TRP A 101 -12.12 -0.04 17.72
C TRP A 101 -11.00 -0.87 17.08
N LEU A 102 -11.27 -2.15 16.74
CA LEU A 102 -10.34 -2.99 15.98
C LEU A 102 -10.12 -2.44 14.58
N ILE A 103 -11.18 -1.91 13.94
CA ILE A 103 -11.07 -1.25 12.63
C ILE A 103 -10.15 -0.03 12.74
N TYR A 104 -10.32 0.80 13.78
CA TYR A 104 -9.45 1.97 13.98
C TYR A 104 -7.99 1.56 14.21
N LEU A 105 -7.75 0.55 15.05
CA LEU A 105 -6.40 0.06 15.31
C LEU A 105 -5.73 -0.49 14.04
N ALA A 106 -6.49 -1.25 13.26
CA ALA A 106 -6.01 -1.86 12.03
C ALA A 106 -5.68 -0.82 10.96
N VAL A 107 -6.61 0.09 10.67
CA VAL A 107 -6.43 1.17 9.69
C VAL A 107 -5.26 2.06 10.10
N PHE A 108 -5.14 2.39 11.39
CA PHE A 108 -3.99 3.13 11.90
C PHE A 108 -2.69 2.38 11.65
N GLY A 109 -2.61 1.11 12.07
CA GLY A 109 -1.41 0.28 11.93
C GLY A 109 -0.99 0.08 10.47
N GLU A 110 -1.95 -0.19 9.58
CA GLU A 110 -1.74 -0.29 8.15
C GLU A 110 -1.15 1.01 7.59
N ASN A 111 -1.73 2.18 7.92
CA ASN A 111 -1.29 3.46 7.39
C ASN A 111 0.07 3.90 7.97
N VAL A 112 0.38 3.56 9.23
CA VAL A 112 1.73 3.74 9.81
C VAL A 112 2.76 2.97 8.98
N ALA A 113 2.50 1.69 8.71
CA ALA A 113 3.40 0.85 7.94
C ALA A 113 3.50 1.31 6.47
N ALA A 114 2.38 1.64 5.83
CA ALA A 114 2.32 2.08 4.44
C ALA A 114 3.03 3.42 4.20
N THR A 115 3.12 4.28 5.22
CA THR A 115 3.73 5.62 5.11
C THR A 115 5.19 5.58 4.63
N VAL A 116 5.95 4.53 4.94
CA VAL A 116 7.36 4.41 4.52
C VAL A 116 7.52 4.01 3.04
N GLN A 117 6.46 3.50 2.40
CA GLN A 117 6.55 2.92 1.07
C GLN A 117 6.90 3.97 0.01
N ARG A 118 6.20 5.11 -0.01
CA ARG A 118 6.44 6.18 -1.00
C ARG A 118 7.88 6.72 -0.96
N PRO A 119 8.43 7.14 0.19
CA PRO A 119 9.82 7.61 0.24
C PRO A 119 10.82 6.50 -0.11
N ALA A 120 10.61 5.26 0.34
CA ALA A 120 11.50 4.15 0.03
C ALA A 120 11.51 3.80 -1.48
N VAL A 121 10.34 3.75 -2.12
CA VAL A 121 10.23 3.50 -3.57
C VAL A 121 10.89 4.63 -4.36
N ARG A 122 10.63 5.89 -4.01
CA ARG A 122 11.25 7.06 -4.67
C ARG A 122 12.78 7.03 -4.57
N ALA A 123 13.33 6.61 -3.43
CA ALA A 123 14.77 6.46 -3.26
C ALA A 123 15.34 5.24 -4.01
N LEU A 124 14.56 4.17 -4.20
CA LEU A 124 14.98 2.97 -4.94
C LEU A 124 14.92 3.13 -6.46
N VAL A 125 14.01 3.96 -7.00
CA VAL A 125 13.86 4.10 -8.46
C VAL A 125 15.19 4.47 -9.14
N PRO A 126 15.94 5.51 -8.73
CA PRO A 126 17.22 5.85 -9.35
C PRO A 126 18.28 4.76 -9.20
N ALA A 127 18.26 4.01 -8.10
CA ALA A 127 19.19 2.90 -7.87
C ALA A 127 18.90 1.70 -8.78
N VAL A 128 17.66 1.55 -9.23
CA VAL A 128 17.21 0.43 -10.09
C VAL A 128 17.31 0.77 -11.57
N VAL A 129 16.88 1.98 -11.97
CA VAL A 129 16.80 2.35 -13.41
C VAL A 129 17.99 3.20 -13.88
N GLY A 130 18.88 3.56 -12.95
CA GLY A 130 19.96 4.52 -13.19
C GLY A 130 19.51 5.98 -13.06
N THR A 131 20.48 6.89 -13.17
CA THR A 131 20.27 8.35 -13.04
C THR A 131 20.05 9.07 -14.38
N GLY A 132 19.88 8.30 -15.46
CA GLY A 132 19.60 8.85 -16.79
C GLY A 132 18.23 9.55 -16.81
N GLN A 133 18.20 10.78 -17.35
CA GLN A 133 16.99 11.62 -17.34
C GLN A 133 15.82 10.98 -18.11
N ARG A 134 16.12 10.19 -19.14
CA ARG A 134 15.12 9.49 -19.95
C ARG A 134 14.50 8.32 -19.21
N GLU A 135 15.30 7.53 -18.50
CA GLU A 135 14.89 6.39 -17.71
C GLU A 135 14.05 6.84 -16.51
N LEU A 136 14.50 7.87 -15.79
CA LEU A 136 13.76 8.46 -14.68
C LEU A 136 12.42 9.06 -15.13
N ALA A 137 12.40 9.78 -16.25
CA ALA A 137 11.15 10.32 -16.80
C ALA A 137 10.16 9.21 -17.18
N ALA A 138 10.65 8.12 -17.79
CA ALA A 138 9.83 6.97 -18.13
C ALA A 138 9.31 6.23 -16.89
N ALA A 139 10.15 6.07 -15.86
CA ALA A 139 9.76 5.46 -14.60
C ALA A 139 8.65 6.28 -13.89
N ASN A 140 8.86 7.59 -13.74
CA ASN A 140 7.88 8.50 -13.14
C ASN A 140 6.55 8.52 -13.92
N SER A 141 6.61 8.43 -15.26
CA SER A 141 5.43 8.38 -16.11
C SER A 141 4.61 7.10 -15.86
N LEU A 142 5.29 5.95 -15.71
CA LEU A 142 4.64 4.68 -15.41
C LEU A 142 4.05 4.65 -13.99
N ASP A 143 4.77 5.18 -13.01
CA ASP A 143 4.29 5.32 -11.63
C ASP A 143 3.04 6.21 -11.56
N SER A 144 3.08 7.36 -12.26
CA SER A 144 1.94 8.28 -12.34
C SER A 144 0.72 7.63 -13.01
N LEU A 145 0.93 6.91 -14.11
CA LEU A 145 -0.13 6.18 -14.81
C LEU A 145 -0.75 5.11 -13.91
N ALA A 146 0.09 4.30 -13.26
CA ALA A 146 -0.36 3.25 -12.37
C ALA A 146 -1.14 3.83 -11.17
N GLY A 147 -0.62 4.87 -10.52
CA GLY A 147 -1.31 5.56 -9.43
C GLY A 147 -2.65 6.17 -9.86
N SER A 148 -2.74 6.69 -11.09
CA SER A 148 -4.00 7.24 -11.63
C SER A 148 -5.03 6.13 -11.87
N LEU A 149 -4.61 5.00 -12.44
CA LEU A 149 -5.49 3.85 -12.66
C LEU A 149 -6.02 3.26 -11.34
N LEU A 150 -5.15 3.16 -10.33
CA LEU A 150 -5.55 2.72 -9.00
C LEU A 150 -6.58 3.67 -8.37
N ARG A 151 -6.30 4.98 -8.36
CA ARG A 151 -7.21 6.00 -7.83
C ARG A 151 -8.57 6.02 -8.52
N LEU A 152 -8.59 5.76 -9.82
CA LEU A 152 -9.82 5.76 -10.61
C LEU A 152 -10.62 4.47 -10.43
N GLY A 153 -9.94 3.32 -10.47
CA GLY A 153 -10.57 2.01 -10.58
C GLY A 153 -10.79 1.29 -9.25
N ALA A 154 -9.85 1.39 -8.31
CA ALA A 154 -9.90 0.59 -7.10
C ALA A 154 -11.04 1.01 -6.15
N PRO A 155 -11.30 2.30 -5.84
CA PRO A 155 -12.37 2.64 -4.90
C PRO A 155 -13.77 2.16 -5.33
N PRO A 156 -14.21 2.33 -6.60
CA PRO A 156 -15.47 1.74 -7.07
C PRO A 156 -15.47 0.21 -7.00
N LEU A 157 -14.37 -0.44 -7.33
CA LEU A 157 -14.24 -1.90 -7.20
C LEU A 157 -14.35 -2.34 -5.74
N GLY A 158 -13.76 -1.60 -4.80
CA GLY A 158 -13.87 -1.85 -3.36
C GLY A 158 -15.32 -1.76 -2.88
N ALA A 159 -16.07 -0.75 -3.33
CA ALA A 159 -17.49 -0.62 -3.04
C ALA A 159 -18.32 -1.78 -3.62
N LEU A 160 -18.05 -2.19 -4.87
CA LEU A 160 -18.74 -3.31 -5.51
C LEU A 160 -18.45 -4.64 -4.82
N LEU A 161 -17.19 -4.88 -4.44
CA LEU A 161 -16.79 -6.07 -3.69
C LEU A 161 -17.44 -6.09 -2.30
N LEU A 162 -17.50 -4.94 -1.62
CA LEU A 162 -18.20 -4.84 -0.34
C LEU A 162 -19.71 -5.12 -0.49
N ALA A 163 -20.35 -4.58 -1.53
CA ALA A 163 -21.78 -4.75 -1.75
C ALA A 163 -22.17 -6.18 -2.22
N GLY A 164 -21.26 -6.88 -2.90
CA GLY A 164 -21.47 -8.25 -3.37
C GLY A 164 -20.96 -9.29 -2.37
N PRO A 165 -19.72 -9.80 -2.55
CA PRO A 165 -19.15 -10.82 -1.68
C PRO A 165 -18.84 -10.37 -0.24
N GLY A 166 -18.91 -9.07 0.07
CA GLY A 166 -18.74 -8.54 1.42
C GLY A 166 -17.32 -8.09 1.74
N ILE A 167 -17.13 -7.55 2.96
CA ILE A 167 -15.85 -7.01 3.41
C ILE A 167 -14.74 -8.06 3.41
N GLY A 168 -15.05 -9.31 3.72
CA GLY A 168 -14.06 -10.41 3.76
C GLY A 168 -13.35 -10.61 2.41
N ALA A 169 -14.04 -10.42 1.29
CA ALA A 169 -13.41 -10.51 -0.03
C ALA A 169 -12.46 -9.34 -0.30
N VAL A 170 -12.80 -8.13 0.15
CA VAL A 170 -11.93 -6.95 0.05
C VAL A 170 -10.65 -7.18 0.86
N LEU A 171 -10.81 -7.64 2.11
CA LEU A 171 -9.70 -7.96 3.02
C LEU A 171 -8.80 -9.06 2.45
N ALA A 172 -9.38 -10.13 1.90
CA ALA A 172 -8.61 -11.22 1.32
C ALA A 172 -7.74 -10.76 0.14
N ILE A 173 -8.30 -9.91 -0.75
CA ILE A 173 -7.55 -9.34 -1.89
C ILE A 173 -6.43 -8.45 -1.39
N ASP A 174 -6.71 -7.60 -0.40
CA ASP A 174 -5.72 -6.67 0.13
C ASP A 174 -4.58 -7.37 0.88
N ILE A 175 -4.90 -8.30 1.79
CA ILE A 175 -3.90 -9.12 2.50
C ILE A 175 -3.04 -9.92 1.52
N ALA A 176 -3.66 -10.57 0.53
CA ALA A 176 -2.92 -11.29 -0.51
C ALA A 176 -2.02 -10.36 -1.33
N GLY A 177 -2.50 -9.14 -1.63
CA GLY A 177 -1.73 -8.10 -2.29
C GLY A 177 -0.51 -7.68 -1.48
N TYR A 178 -0.68 -7.43 -0.18
CA TYR A 178 0.43 -7.11 0.72
C TYR A 178 1.45 -8.23 0.82
N LEU A 179 1.02 -9.49 0.97
CA LEU A 179 1.93 -10.64 1.02
C LEU A 179 2.69 -10.83 -0.30
N LEU A 180 2.02 -10.67 -1.45
CA LEU A 180 2.67 -10.72 -2.76
C LEU A 180 3.67 -9.57 -2.93
N SER A 181 3.30 -8.36 -2.51
CA SER A 181 4.20 -7.19 -2.54
C SER A 181 5.43 -7.41 -1.67
N ALA A 182 5.26 -7.94 -0.46
CA ALA A 182 6.35 -8.31 0.45
C ALA A 182 7.33 -9.28 -0.24
N LEU A 183 6.81 -10.32 -0.90
CA LEU A 183 7.61 -11.27 -1.65
C LEU A 183 8.40 -10.60 -2.79
N LEU A 184 7.74 -9.75 -3.58
CA LEU A 184 8.36 -9.05 -4.70
C LEU A 184 9.51 -8.12 -4.22
N PHE A 185 9.31 -7.38 -3.13
CA PHE A 185 10.34 -6.54 -2.53
C PHE A 185 11.48 -7.34 -1.89
N ALA A 186 11.20 -8.51 -1.31
CA ALA A 186 12.23 -9.42 -0.81
C ALA A 186 13.08 -10.01 -1.95
N VAL A 187 12.45 -10.37 -3.09
CA VAL A 187 13.16 -10.81 -4.30
C VAL A 187 14.01 -9.67 -4.88
N LEU A 188 13.48 -8.45 -4.92
CA LEU A 188 14.23 -7.26 -5.35
C LEU A 188 15.47 -7.05 -4.47
N GLY A 189 15.32 -7.15 -3.15
CA GLY A 189 16.44 -7.01 -2.20
C GLY A 189 17.53 -8.05 -2.37
N ARG A 190 17.21 -9.27 -2.81
CA ARG A 190 18.20 -10.30 -3.16
C ARG A 190 18.96 -9.95 -4.45
N ARG A 191 18.28 -9.38 -5.44
CA ARG A 191 18.90 -8.98 -6.72
C ARG A 191 19.85 -7.79 -6.55
N THR A 192 19.48 -6.81 -5.72
CA THR A 192 20.33 -5.63 -5.48
C THR A 192 21.49 -5.90 -4.51
N ALA A 193 21.45 -7.01 -3.77
CA ALA A 193 22.53 -7.42 -2.86
C ALA A 193 23.59 -8.31 -3.52
N SER A 194 23.34 -8.83 -4.72
CA SER A 194 24.29 -9.69 -5.42
C SER A 194 25.35 -8.80 -6.08
N PRO A 195 26.64 -8.90 -5.71
CA PRO A 195 27.70 -8.21 -6.45
C PRO A 195 27.75 -8.76 -7.88
N ALA A 196 27.85 -7.84 -8.84
CA ALA A 196 28.16 -8.16 -10.24
C ALA A 196 29.59 -8.68 -10.36
#